data_AF-A0AAD7K6N0-F1
#
_entry.id   AF-A0AAD7K6N0-F1
#
_cell.length_a   1.000
_cell.length_b   1.000
_cell.length_c   1.000
_cell.angle_alpha   90.00
_cell.angle_beta   90.00
_cell.angle_gamma   90.00
#
_symmetry.space_group_name_H-M   'P 1'
#
loop_
_entity.id
_entity.type
_entity.pdbx_description
1 polymer ?
#
loop_
_entity_poly.entity_id
_entity_poly.type
_entity_poly.pdbx_seq_one_letter_code
_entity_poly.pdbx_strand_id
1 'polypeptide(L)'
;MPPKSTRKKQSTAKRARSPEDAVKPRPSKRSKKASAPDETNSADGVSSTGSPKATAATAKSPALSGKFDLYAMELPFLAEVYLPAGETKPQFAALHKTILKYQAKPDFTAQALIPDASSGKAGRLSGAVLEDPMEGMPWDIAIVDLKAVDSLVFSAKERSGFLSAPEAGAGIVGRTALAQGHCGVQSASGVFRMKHAWTGPGTAAAGKDVDIFEGYLSFNVVHSGLYRRKGHGGGDKIDFAFWAVRARQNAAGLEIGLTEIE
;
A
#
# COMPACT_ATOMS: atom_id res chain seq x y z
N MET A 1 -15.55 6.41 -58.70
CA MET A 1 -14.62 5.44 -59.31
C MET A 1 -13.31 6.16 -59.68
N PRO A 2 -12.14 5.49 -59.66
CA PRO A 2 -10.94 5.90 -58.91
C PRO A 2 -9.82 6.53 -59.80
N PRO A 3 -8.59 6.80 -59.27
CA PRO A 3 -7.63 5.72 -59.04
C PRO A 3 -6.97 5.70 -57.65
N LYS A 4 -6.55 4.48 -57.31
CA LYS A 4 -5.79 4.07 -56.13
C LYS A 4 -4.33 4.50 -56.26
N SER A 5 -3.73 5.02 -55.19
CA SER A 5 -2.27 5.11 -55.05
C SER A 5 -1.80 4.12 -54.00
N THR A 6 -1.15 3.06 -54.46
CA THR A 6 -0.41 2.08 -53.65
C THR A 6 1.08 2.40 -53.78
N ARG A 7 1.77 2.68 -52.68
CA ARG A 7 3.24 2.62 -52.65
C ARG A 7 3.72 1.70 -51.53
N LYS A 8 4.33 0.59 -51.98
CA LYS A 8 4.98 -0.45 -51.18
C LYS A 8 6.40 -0.02 -50.78
N LYS A 9 6.77 -0.44 -49.56
CA LYS A 9 8.06 -0.97 -49.07
C LYS A 9 9.36 -0.21 -49.40
N GLN A 10 10.11 0.12 -48.34
CA GLN A 10 11.48 -0.35 -48.24
C GLN A 10 11.93 -0.55 -46.78
N SER A 11 12.33 -1.78 -46.51
CA SER A 11 13.00 -2.26 -45.31
C SER A 11 14.50 -2.06 -45.42
N THR A 12 15.15 -1.55 -44.38
CA THR A 12 16.60 -1.70 -44.18
C THR A 12 16.88 -2.11 -42.75
N ALA A 13 17.05 -3.43 -42.58
CA ALA A 13 17.76 -4.01 -41.45
C ALA A 13 19.27 -3.93 -41.70
N LYS A 14 20.03 -3.55 -40.67
CA LYS A 14 21.47 -3.77 -40.42
C LYS A 14 21.84 -2.85 -39.24
N ARG A 15 22.58 -3.21 -38.18
CA ARG A 15 23.41 -4.37 -37.90
C ARG A 15 23.80 -4.29 -36.41
N ALA A 16 23.97 -5.44 -35.75
CA ALA A 16 24.52 -5.56 -34.41
C ALA A 16 26.01 -5.15 -34.33
N ARG A 17 26.43 -4.63 -33.17
CA ARG A 17 27.81 -4.69 -32.68
C ARG A 17 27.80 -5.22 -31.24
N SER A 18 28.50 -6.34 -31.10
CA SER A 18 28.82 -7.10 -29.89
C SER A 18 29.87 -6.35 -29.00
N PRO A 19 30.17 -6.86 -27.79
CA PRO A 19 30.69 -6.10 -26.67
C PRO A 19 32.23 -6.12 -26.58
N GLU A 20 32.81 -5.08 -25.98
CA GLU A 20 34.22 -5.05 -25.58
C GLU A 20 34.36 -4.92 -24.06
N ASP A 21 34.99 -5.96 -23.52
CA ASP A 21 36.05 -5.98 -22.53
C ASP A 21 35.83 -5.62 -21.04
N ALA A 22 35.82 -6.72 -20.30
CA ALA A 22 36.24 -6.94 -18.93
C ALA A 22 37.41 -6.07 -18.42
N VAL A 23 37.21 -5.50 -17.24
CA VAL A 23 38.30 -5.15 -16.31
C VAL A 23 38.01 -5.75 -14.93
N LYS A 24 38.85 -6.70 -14.53
CA LYS A 24 38.99 -7.17 -13.14
C LYS A 24 39.96 -6.27 -12.38
N PRO A 25 39.76 -6.06 -11.07
CA PRO A 25 40.88 -6.27 -10.16
C PRO A 25 40.57 -7.23 -9.00
N ARG A 26 41.70 -7.68 -8.44
CA ARG A 26 41.98 -8.81 -7.55
C ARG A 26 41.70 -8.53 -6.05
N PRO A 27 41.83 -9.55 -5.18
CA PRO A 27 41.29 -9.58 -3.82
C PRO A 27 42.29 -9.09 -2.75
N SER A 28 41.76 -8.71 -1.58
CA SER A 28 42.53 -8.63 -0.34
C SER A 28 41.93 -9.56 0.73
N LYS A 29 42.77 -10.49 1.18
CA LYS A 29 42.58 -11.35 2.37
C LYS A 29 43.05 -10.58 3.61
N ARG A 30 42.32 -10.64 4.75
CA ARG A 30 42.94 -10.83 6.08
C ARG A 30 41.94 -11.22 7.20
N SER A 31 41.87 -12.53 7.43
CA SER A 31 42.06 -13.30 8.68
C SER A 31 41.61 -12.83 10.09
N LYS A 32 41.09 -13.85 10.83
CA LYS A 32 41.10 -14.17 12.29
C LYS A 32 39.85 -13.75 13.09
N LYS A 33 39.04 -14.63 13.72
CA LYS A 33 39.19 -15.83 14.59
C LYS A 33 39.17 -15.47 16.10
N ALA A 34 38.15 -15.97 16.81
CA ALA A 34 38.09 -16.50 18.21
C ALA A 34 36.65 -16.29 18.74
N SER A 35 35.82 -17.30 19.03
CA SER A 35 35.82 -18.33 20.10
C SER A 35 34.82 -17.97 21.21
N ALA A 36 33.90 -18.90 21.50
CA ALA A 36 33.00 -18.97 22.67
C ALA A 36 33.79 -19.30 23.96
N PRO A 37 33.20 -19.27 25.19
CA PRO A 37 32.15 -20.21 25.69
C PRO A 37 30.96 -19.47 26.37
N ASP A 38 29.73 -19.97 26.37
CA ASP A 38 29.13 -21.03 27.21
C ASP A 38 29.28 -20.82 28.73
N GLU A 39 28.19 -20.46 29.41
CA GLU A 39 27.88 -21.07 30.71
C GLU A 39 26.40 -20.90 31.09
N THR A 40 25.88 -22.03 31.54
CA THR A 40 24.51 -22.35 31.91
C THR A 40 24.32 -22.07 33.40
N ASN A 41 23.15 -21.60 33.82
CA ASN A 41 22.65 -21.94 35.16
C ASN A 41 21.11 -21.92 35.21
N SER A 42 20.58 -23.12 35.32
CA SER A 42 19.22 -23.44 35.78
C SER A 42 19.26 -23.63 37.30
N ALA A 43 18.26 -23.13 38.03
CA ALA A 43 17.55 -23.86 39.09
C ALA A 43 16.51 -22.98 39.79
N ASP A 44 15.25 -23.35 39.55
CA ASP A 44 14.14 -23.56 40.49
C ASP A 44 13.90 -22.61 41.69
N GLY A 45 12.68 -22.09 41.70
CA GLY A 45 12.03 -21.49 42.86
C GLY A 45 10.50 -21.45 42.67
N VAL A 46 9.85 -22.59 42.86
CA VAL A 46 8.38 -22.74 42.97
C VAL A 46 7.87 -21.98 44.19
N SER A 47 6.88 -21.10 44.03
CA SER A 47 5.83 -20.92 45.03
C SER A 47 4.55 -20.31 44.44
N SER A 48 3.49 -21.09 44.55
CA SER A 48 2.10 -20.80 44.23
C SER A 48 1.48 -19.81 45.21
N THR A 49 0.75 -18.78 44.76
CA THR A 49 -0.65 -18.53 45.16
C THR A 49 -1.26 -17.33 44.44
N GLY A 50 -2.45 -17.52 43.87
CA GLY A 50 -3.42 -16.45 43.66
C GLY A 50 -3.28 -15.64 42.37
N SER A 51 -3.57 -16.23 41.21
CA SER A 51 -3.98 -15.42 40.05
C SER A 51 -5.46 -15.04 40.21
N PRO A 52 -5.80 -13.76 40.46
CA PRO A 52 -7.17 -13.29 40.31
C PRO A 52 -7.57 -13.51 38.85
N LYS A 53 -8.77 -14.07 38.67
CA LYS A 53 -9.46 -14.23 37.39
C LYS A 53 -9.45 -12.88 36.68
N ALA A 54 -8.50 -12.70 35.77
CA ALA A 54 -8.41 -11.51 34.93
C ALA A 54 -9.68 -11.47 34.09
N THR A 55 -10.55 -10.54 34.42
CA THR A 55 -11.64 -10.10 33.55
C THR A 55 -10.95 -9.68 32.25
N ALA A 56 -11.04 -10.51 31.21
CA ALA A 56 -10.49 -10.20 29.91
C ALA A 56 -11.13 -8.89 29.45
N ALA A 57 -10.37 -7.79 29.55
CA ALA A 57 -10.75 -6.53 28.95
C ALA A 57 -10.91 -6.82 27.47
N THR A 58 -12.14 -6.71 26.96
CA THR A 58 -12.45 -6.91 25.55
C THR A 58 -11.62 -5.89 24.78
N ALA A 59 -10.51 -6.34 24.19
CA ALA A 59 -9.61 -5.49 23.44
C ALA A 59 -10.43 -4.82 22.32
N LYS A 60 -10.56 -3.49 22.40
CA LYS A 60 -11.33 -2.72 21.44
C LYS A 60 -10.66 -2.88 20.08
N SER A 61 -11.41 -3.37 19.08
CA SER A 61 -10.90 -3.52 17.72
C SER A 61 -10.35 -2.19 17.20
N PRO A 62 -9.21 -2.20 16.48
CA PRO A 62 -8.62 -0.99 15.93
C PRO A 62 -9.61 -0.19 15.09
N ALA A 63 -9.59 1.13 15.24
CA ALA A 63 -10.42 2.01 14.45
C ALA A 63 -10.04 1.92 12.96
N LEU A 64 -11.01 1.85 12.06
CA LEU A 64 -10.81 1.86 10.61
C LEU A 64 -10.89 3.27 10.00
N SER A 65 -11.27 4.28 10.80
CA SER A 65 -11.29 5.70 10.44
C SER A 65 -9.96 6.38 10.79
N GLY A 66 -9.62 7.48 10.11
CA GLY A 66 -8.45 8.34 10.29
C GLY A 66 -7.64 8.52 9.00
N LYS A 67 -6.42 9.06 9.14
CA LYS A 67 -5.49 9.23 8.02
C LYS A 67 -4.57 8.02 7.87
N PHE A 68 -4.35 7.59 6.63
CA PHE A 68 -3.56 6.43 6.29
C PHE A 68 -2.61 6.71 5.14
N ASP A 69 -1.37 6.27 5.29
CA ASP A 69 -0.43 6.16 4.18
C ASP A 69 -0.54 4.74 3.61
N LEU A 70 -0.74 4.64 2.29
CA LEU A 70 -0.93 3.41 1.56
C LEU A 70 0.34 3.04 0.79
N TYR A 71 0.74 1.78 0.91
CA TYR A 71 1.91 1.21 0.27
C TYR A 71 1.48 0.02 -0.58
N ALA A 72 1.65 0.10 -1.89
CA ALA A 72 1.30 -1.00 -2.78
C ALA A 72 2.11 -2.26 -2.48
N MET A 73 1.45 -3.41 -2.50
CA MET A 73 2.09 -4.70 -2.22
C MET A 73 3.10 -5.13 -3.27
N GLU A 74 3.09 -4.50 -4.45
CA GLU A 74 4.05 -4.74 -5.53
C GLU A 74 5.43 -4.08 -5.30
N LEU A 75 5.56 -3.21 -4.27
CA LEU A 75 6.83 -2.55 -3.95
C LEU A 75 7.87 -3.58 -3.48
N PRO A 76 8.94 -3.87 -4.26
CA PRO A 76 9.82 -5.01 -3.99
C PRO A 76 10.48 -4.96 -2.60
N PHE A 77 10.92 -3.77 -2.18
CA PHE A 77 11.61 -3.59 -0.89
C PHE A 77 10.70 -3.81 0.33
N LEU A 78 9.38 -3.68 0.19
CA LEU A 78 8.42 -4.03 1.24
C LEU A 78 7.99 -5.48 1.12
N ALA A 79 7.77 -5.96 -0.10
CA ALA A 79 7.41 -7.35 -0.40
C ALA A 79 8.45 -8.34 0.16
N GLU A 80 9.73 -8.07 -0.06
CA GLU A 80 10.84 -8.90 0.43
C GLU A 80 10.92 -8.96 1.96
N VAL A 81 10.51 -7.89 2.64
CA VAL A 81 10.48 -7.84 4.11
C VAL A 81 9.22 -8.49 4.66
N TYR A 82 8.09 -8.30 3.98
CA TYR A 82 6.79 -8.84 4.36
C TYR A 82 6.74 -10.36 4.27
N LEU A 83 7.24 -10.92 3.16
CA LEU A 83 7.27 -12.36 2.94
C LEU A 83 8.61 -12.75 2.32
N PRO A 84 9.68 -12.86 3.14
CA PRO A 84 11.00 -13.24 2.68
C PRO A 84 11.01 -14.60 1.97
N ALA A 85 11.98 -14.80 1.08
CA ALA A 85 12.11 -16.07 0.36
C ALA A 85 12.26 -17.25 1.34
N GLY A 86 11.42 -18.27 1.17
CA GLY A 86 11.39 -19.46 2.02
C GLY A 86 10.43 -19.36 3.22
N GLU A 87 9.93 -18.17 3.54
CA GLU A 87 8.89 -18.01 4.55
C GLU A 87 7.49 -18.24 3.98
N THR A 88 6.62 -18.77 4.83
CA THR A 88 5.19 -19.01 4.49
C THR A 88 4.26 -18.07 5.23
N LYS A 89 4.77 -17.36 6.24
CA LYS A 89 4.00 -16.49 7.11
C LYS A 89 4.42 -15.02 6.93
N PRO A 90 3.45 -14.10 6.82
CA PRO A 90 3.68 -12.66 6.86
C PRO A 90 4.50 -12.19 8.07
N GLN A 91 5.48 -11.31 7.83
CA GLN A 91 6.35 -10.69 8.81
C GLN A 91 5.93 -9.23 9.08
N PHE A 92 4.70 -9.04 9.59
CA PHE A 92 4.10 -7.71 9.79
C PHE A 92 4.96 -6.76 10.66
N ALA A 93 5.59 -7.27 11.72
CA ALA A 93 6.45 -6.45 12.58
C ALA A 93 7.66 -5.87 11.82
N ALA A 94 8.28 -6.68 10.96
CA ALA A 94 9.41 -6.25 10.14
C ALA A 94 8.96 -5.26 9.04
N LEU A 95 7.81 -5.53 8.43
CA LEU A 95 7.16 -4.63 7.46
C LEU A 95 6.91 -3.26 8.08
N HIS A 96 6.23 -3.19 9.23
CA HIS A 96 5.91 -1.93 9.89
C HIS A 96 7.17 -1.11 10.20
N LYS A 97 8.19 -1.76 10.78
CA LYS A 97 9.48 -1.12 11.07
C LYS A 97 10.13 -0.55 9.80
N THR A 98 9.95 -1.22 8.67
CA THR A 98 10.50 -0.78 7.39
C THR A 98 9.70 0.40 6.85
N ILE A 99 8.37 0.32 6.83
CA ILE A 99 7.48 1.42 6.44
C ILE A 99 7.80 2.70 7.22
N LEU A 100 7.98 2.63 8.54
CA LEU A 100 8.32 3.80 9.36
C LEU A 100 9.62 4.50 8.94
N LYS A 101 10.61 3.76 8.42
CA LYS A 101 11.86 4.37 7.91
C LYS A 101 11.59 5.21 6.65
N TYR A 102 10.67 4.76 5.81
CA TYR A 102 10.30 5.46 4.58
C TYR A 102 9.31 6.58 4.83
N GLN A 103 8.43 6.46 5.82
CA GLN A 103 7.47 7.49 6.23
C GLN A 103 8.14 8.79 6.72
N ALA A 104 9.43 8.74 7.10
CA ALA A 104 10.23 9.94 7.33
C ALA A 104 10.30 10.84 6.07
N LYS A 105 10.11 10.24 4.88
CA LYS A 105 9.92 10.91 3.59
C LYS A 105 8.45 10.75 3.18
N PRO A 106 7.88 11.68 2.38
CA PRO A 106 6.55 11.51 1.81
C PRO A 106 6.58 10.48 0.66
N ASP A 107 7.07 9.28 0.95
CA ASP A 107 7.31 8.19 0.01
C ASP A 107 6.26 7.10 0.25
N PHE A 108 5.04 7.38 -0.17
CA PHE A 108 3.88 6.48 -0.11
C PHE A 108 3.26 6.36 -1.50
N THR A 109 2.60 5.24 -1.78
CA THR A 109 1.91 5.05 -3.07
C THR A 109 0.71 5.99 -3.19
N ALA A 110 -0.08 6.06 -2.11
CA ALA A 110 -1.23 6.94 -1.98
C ALA A 110 -1.47 7.26 -0.50
N GLN A 111 -2.32 8.24 -0.23
CA GLN A 111 -2.80 8.60 1.08
C GLN A 111 -4.32 8.60 1.07
N ALA A 112 -4.92 8.10 2.16
CA ALA A 112 -6.35 8.06 2.35
C ALA A 112 -6.76 8.75 3.66
N LEU A 113 -7.87 9.48 3.61
CA LEU A 113 -8.60 9.94 4.78
C LEU A 113 -9.93 9.20 4.82
N ILE A 114 -10.12 8.41 5.87
CA ILE A 114 -11.32 7.60 6.06
C ILE A 114 -12.12 8.19 7.23
N PRO A 115 -13.32 8.74 7.00
CA PRO A 115 -14.16 9.20 8.10
C PRO A 115 -14.72 8.00 8.86
N ASP A 116 -15.36 8.26 10.00
CA ASP A 116 -16.16 7.22 10.64
C ASP A 116 -17.25 6.74 9.67
N ALA A 117 -17.36 5.42 9.48
CA ALA A 117 -18.33 4.84 8.54
C ALA A 117 -19.79 5.18 8.90
N SER A 118 -20.07 5.52 10.16
CA SER A 118 -21.38 5.97 10.62
C SER A 118 -21.66 7.46 10.35
N SER A 119 -20.66 8.24 9.96
CA SER A 119 -20.80 9.69 9.79
C SER A 119 -21.53 10.12 8.51
N GLY A 120 -21.66 9.21 7.54
CA GLY A 120 -22.18 9.53 6.20
C GLY A 120 -21.27 10.45 5.37
N LYS A 121 -20.10 10.87 5.89
CA LYS A 121 -19.12 11.66 5.16
C LYS A 121 -18.38 10.80 4.14
N ALA A 122 -17.97 11.41 3.03
CA ALA A 122 -17.08 10.78 2.07
C ALA A 122 -15.63 10.80 2.61
N GLY A 123 -14.90 9.72 2.36
CA GLY A 123 -13.44 9.72 2.49
C GLY A 123 -12.76 10.39 1.30
N ARG A 124 -11.45 10.52 1.40
CA ARG A 124 -10.61 11.13 0.37
C ARG A 124 -9.40 10.25 0.08
N LEU A 125 -8.96 10.26 -1.17
CA LEU A 125 -7.79 9.54 -1.65
C LEU A 125 -6.97 10.44 -2.57
N SER A 126 -5.65 10.38 -2.44
CA SER A 126 -4.71 11.13 -3.31
C SER A 126 -3.40 10.35 -3.41
N GLY A 127 -2.70 10.44 -4.53
CA GLY A 127 -1.39 9.80 -4.69
C GLY A 127 -0.77 10.11 -6.04
N ALA A 128 0.55 10.02 -6.15
CA ALA A 128 1.26 10.26 -7.41
C ALA A 128 0.88 9.26 -8.50
N VAL A 129 0.49 8.03 -8.12
CA VAL A 129 0.01 7.04 -9.08
C VAL A 129 -1.40 7.34 -9.60
N LEU A 130 -2.12 8.30 -8.98
CA LEU A 130 -3.48 8.71 -9.30
C LEU A 130 -3.43 10.11 -9.92
N GLU A 131 -2.69 10.30 -11.00
CA GLU A 131 -2.43 11.61 -11.62
C GLU A 131 -3.24 11.80 -12.90
N ASP A 132 -3.67 13.04 -13.14
CA ASP A 132 -4.24 13.48 -14.40
C ASP A 132 -3.13 13.63 -15.45
N PRO A 133 -3.16 12.86 -16.55
CA PRO A 133 -2.12 12.91 -17.57
C PRO A 133 -2.08 14.22 -18.36
N MET A 134 -3.10 15.08 -18.25
CA MET A 134 -3.15 16.38 -18.91
C MET A 134 -2.59 17.50 -18.03
N GLU A 135 -2.96 17.54 -16.76
CA GLU A 135 -2.56 18.60 -15.82
C GLU A 135 -1.29 18.27 -15.04
N GLY A 136 -0.92 16.99 -14.97
CA GLY A 136 0.18 16.52 -14.13
C GLY A 136 -0.12 16.63 -12.63
N MET A 137 -1.41 16.62 -12.28
CA MET A 137 -1.89 16.86 -10.91
C MET A 137 -2.65 15.62 -10.41
N PRO A 138 -2.55 15.25 -9.12
CA PRO A 138 -3.33 14.16 -8.57
C PRO A 138 -4.84 14.38 -8.76
N TRP A 139 -5.55 13.32 -9.16
CA TRP A 139 -7.01 13.29 -9.13
C TRP A 139 -7.51 13.52 -7.71
N ASP A 140 -8.50 14.40 -7.56
CA ASP A 140 -9.21 14.53 -6.30
C ASP A 140 -10.27 13.44 -6.20
N ILE A 141 -9.95 12.35 -5.49
CA ILE A 141 -10.78 11.15 -5.43
C ILE A 141 -11.52 11.09 -4.10
N ALA A 142 -12.83 10.94 -4.17
CA ALA A 142 -13.69 10.68 -3.03
C ALA A 142 -13.91 9.17 -2.84
N ILE A 143 -13.95 8.73 -1.58
CA ILE A 143 -14.40 7.39 -1.18
C ILE A 143 -15.83 7.53 -0.65
N VAL A 144 -16.80 7.21 -1.49
CA VAL A 144 -18.23 7.37 -1.22
C VAL A 144 -18.88 6.05 -0.80
N ASP A 145 -20.08 6.13 -0.23
CA ASP A 145 -20.85 4.98 0.27
C ASP A 145 -20.04 4.06 1.19
N LEU A 146 -19.24 4.68 2.06
CA LEU A 146 -18.40 3.94 2.99
C LEU A 146 -19.29 3.22 4.01
N LYS A 147 -19.09 1.91 4.16
CA LYS A 147 -19.82 1.07 5.11
C LYS A 147 -18.90 0.09 5.80
N ALA A 148 -19.15 -0.14 7.09
CA ALA A 148 -18.56 -1.25 7.81
C ALA A 148 -19.22 -2.57 7.40
N VAL A 149 -18.44 -3.65 7.36
CA VAL A 149 -18.90 -5.01 7.09
C VAL A 149 -18.26 -5.96 8.10
N ASP A 150 -19.03 -6.92 8.61
CA ASP A 150 -18.53 -7.89 9.59
C ASP A 150 -17.58 -8.92 8.98
N SER A 151 -17.74 -9.17 7.66
CA SER A 151 -16.89 -10.10 6.91
C SER A 151 -16.57 -9.53 5.53
N LEU A 152 -15.39 -8.94 5.42
CA LEU A 152 -14.80 -8.50 4.17
C LEU A 152 -14.08 -9.68 3.51
N VAL A 153 -14.50 -10.00 2.29
CA VAL A 153 -13.84 -10.99 1.43
C VAL A 153 -13.43 -10.32 0.13
N PHE A 154 -12.23 -10.66 -0.34
CA PHE A 154 -11.68 -10.20 -1.61
C PHE A 154 -11.98 -11.23 -2.71
N SER A 155 -12.44 -10.75 -3.87
CA SER A 155 -12.63 -11.54 -5.07
C SER A 155 -11.31 -12.15 -5.58
N ALA A 156 -11.38 -13.13 -6.49
CA ALA A 156 -10.17 -13.75 -7.04
C ALA A 156 -9.25 -12.73 -7.75
N LYS A 157 -9.83 -11.74 -8.45
CA LYS A 157 -9.07 -10.65 -9.09
C LYS A 157 -8.39 -9.75 -8.05
N GLU A 158 -9.10 -9.41 -6.98
CA GLU A 158 -8.53 -8.56 -5.93
C GLU A 158 -7.40 -9.31 -5.20
N ARG A 159 -7.58 -10.60 -4.92
CA ARG A 159 -6.60 -11.47 -4.26
C ARG A 159 -5.30 -11.65 -5.03
N SER A 160 -5.29 -11.51 -6.36
CA SER A 160 -4.05 -11.66 -7.14
C SER A 160 -3.03 -10.57 -6.89
N GLY A 161 -3.44 -9.43 -6.30
CA GLY A 161 -2.51 -8.37 -5.89
C GLY A 161 -1.88 -8.61 -4.52
N PHE A 162 -2.39 -9.55 -3.72
CA PHE A 162 -1.89 -9.81 -2.37
C PHE A 162 -0.72 -10.81 -2.41
N LEU A 163 0.30 -10.58 -1.58
CA LEU A 163 1.45 -11.50 -1.45
C LEU A 163 1.13 -12.74 -0.61
N SER A 164 0.09 -12.68 0.21
CA SER A 164 -0.45 -13.81 0.97
C SER A 164 -1.97 -13.77 0.91
N ALA A 165 -2.64 -14.92 0.98
CA ALA A 165 -4.09 -14.96 0.96
C ALA A 165 -4.68 -14.17 2.16
N PRO A 166 -5.42 -13.07 1.93
CA PRO A 166 -5.97 -12.29 3.03
C PRO A 166 -7.09 -13.08 3.70
N GLU A 167 -7.03 -13.21 5.02
CA GLU A 167 -8.09 -13.82 5.82
C GLU A 167 -9.36 -12.95 5.83
N ALA A 168 -10.53 -13.59 5.87
CA ALA A 168 -11.79 -12.87 6.03
C ALA A 168 -11.86 -12.23 7.42
N GLY A 169 -12.48 -11.05 7.52
CA GLY A 169 -12.65 -10.38 8.81
C GLY A 169 -13.39 -9.05 8.67
N ALA A 170 -13.70 -8.42 9.79
CA ALA A 170 -14.39 -7.13 9.78
C ALA A 170 -13.56 -6.06 9.04
N GLY A 171 -14.23 -5.19 8.31
CA GLY A 171 -13.58 -4.19 7.48
C GLY A 171 -14.54 -3.10 7.01
N ILE A 172 -14.06 -2.31 6.06
CA ILE A 172 -14.83 -1.28 5.36
C ILE A 172 -14.81 -1.50 3.85
N VAL A 173 -15.89 -1.09 3.21
CA VAL A 173 -16.04 -1.04 1.75
C VAL A 173 -16.58 0.31 1.37
N GLY A 174 -16.05 0.90 0.31
CA GLY A 174 -16.57 2.10 -0.34
C GLY A 174 -16.39 2.05 -1.85
N ARG A 175 -17.01 2.99 -2.55
CA ARG A 175 -16.76 3.23 -3.98
C ARG A 175 -15.80 4.40 -4.12
N THR A 176 -14.94 4.35 -5.12
CA THR A 176 -14.10 5.51 -5.49
C THR A 176 -14.75 6.25 -6.65
N ALA A 177 -14.72 7.57 -6.61
CA ALA A 177 -15.22 8.47 -7.66
C ALA A 177 -14.41 9.76 -7.64
N LEU A 178 -14.51 10.59 -8.68
CA LEU A 178 -13.99 11.95 -8.59
C LEU A 178 -14.83 12.74 -7.58
N ALA A 179 -14.18 13.51 -6.71
CA ALA A 179 -14.84 14.34 -5.70
C ALA A 179 -15.70 15.43 -6.35
N GLN A 180 -15.24 15.95 -7.49
CA GLN A 180 -15.95 16.94 -8.29
C GLN A 180 -15.89 16.58 -9.76
N GLY A 181 -16.80 17.13 -10.57
CA GLY A 181 -16.75 16.97 -12.02
C GLY A 181 -15.43 17.51 -12.56
N HIS A 182 -14.75 16.72 -13.40
CA HIS A 182 -13.49 17.12 -14.02
C HIS A 182 -13.66 17.32 -15.52
N CYS A 183 -13.17 18.45 -16.04
CA CYS A 183 -13.22 18.70 -17.47
C CYS A 183 -12.44 17.60 -18.20
N GLY A 184 -13.02 17.07 -19.27
CA GLY A 184 -12.36 16.06 -20.09
C GLY A 184 -12.45 14.62 -19.56
N VAL A 185 -12.98 14.39 -18.35
CA VAL A 185 -13.32 13.05 -17.86
C VAL A 185 -14.79 12.73 -18.16
N GLN A 186 -15.04 11.59 -18.81
CA GLN A 186 -16.40 11.11 -19.10
C GLN A 186 -17.02 10.40 -17.90
N SER A 187 -16.25 9.57 -17.21
CA SER A 187 -16.68 8.87 -15.99
C SER A 187 -15.47 8.43 -15.20
N ALA A 188 -15.59 8.35 -13.88
CA ALA A 188 -14.56 7.80 -13.00
C ALA A 188 -15.22 6.94 -11.92
N SER A 189 -14.70 5.73 -11.70
CA SER A 189 -15.29 4.80 -10.72
C SER A 189 -14.30 3.73 -10.27
N GLY A 190 -14.52 3.18 -9.09
CA GLY A 190 -13.83 2.00 -8.61
C GLY A 190 -14.28 1.59 -7.22
N VAL A 191 -13.44 0.84 -6.52
CA VAL A 191 -13.74 0.35 -5.17
C VAL A 191 -12.57 0.57 -4.22
N PHE A 192 -12.89 0.84 -2.97
CA PHE A 192 -11.96 0.86 -1.86
C PHE A 192 -12.41 -0.18 -0.83
N ARG A 193 -11.49 -1.04 -0.41
CA ARG A 193 -11.72 -2.06 0.61
C ARG A 193 -10.54 -2.06 1.56
N MET A 194 -10.80 -2.11 2.86
CA MET A 194 -9.74 -2.16 3.87
C MET A 194 -10.20 -2.93 5.10
N LYS A 195 -9.31 -3.73 5.68
CA LYS A 195 -9.51 -4.40 6.96
C LYS A 195 -8.26 -4.28 7.83
N HIS A 196 -8.44 -4.48 9.13
CA HIS A 196 -7.31 -4.70 10.02
C HIS A 196 -6.66 -6.05 9.72
N ALA A 197 -5.32 -6.09 9.75
CA ALA A 197 -4.55 -7.30 9.44
C ALA A 197 -3.68 -7.74 10.62
N TRP A 198 -3.12 -6.79 11.37
CA TRP A 198 -2.19 -7.11 12.45
C TRP A 198 -2.08 -5.98 13.46
N THR A 199 -2.02 -6.34 14.74
CA THR A 199 -1.63 -5.46 15.84
C THR A 199 -0.37 -6.02 16.49
N GLY A 200 0.58 -5.15 16.83
CA GLY A 200 1.72 -5.56 17.63
C GLY A 200 2.29 -4.46 18.48
N PRO A 201 3.37 -4.76 19.24
CA PRO A 201 3.93 -3.83 20.19
C PRO A 201 4.48 -2.60 19.47
N GLY A 202 4.10 -1.42 19.95
CA GLY A 202 4.68 -0.17 19.50
C GLY A 202 6.18 -0.11 19.72
N THR A 203 6.85 0.73 18.94
CA THR A 203 8.22 1.09 19.27
C THR A 203 8.23 1.80 20.63
N ALA A 204 9.31 1.60 21.41
CA ALA A 204 9.44 2.12 22.77
C ALA A 204 9.24 3.65 22.89
N ALA A 205 9.31 4.40 21.79
CA ALA A 205 9.06 5.83 21.74
C ALA A 205 7.57 6.23 21.82
N ALA A 206 6.64 5.35 21.46
CA ALA A 206 5.21 5.67 21.39
C ALA A 206 4.36 4.95 22.45
N GLY A 207 4.82 3.81 23.00
CA GLY A 207 4.13 3.04 24.04
C GLY A 207 2.71 2.55 23.69
N LYS A 208 2.26 2.76 22.45
CA LYS A 208 0.95 2.37 21.93
C LYS A 208 1.12 1.24 20.94
N ASP A 209 0.19 0.29 20.96
CA ASP A 209 0.11 -0.75 19.94
C ASP A 209 0.05 -0.14 18.54
N VAL A 210 0.68 -0.82 17.59
CA VAL A 210 0.75 -0.40 16.20
C VAL A 210 -0.09 -1.34 15.35
N ASP A 211 -0.87 -0.75 14.46
CA ASP A 211 -1.79 -1.47 13.59
C ASP A 211 -1.33 -1.39 12.13
N ILE A 212 -1.39 -2.54 11.47
CA ILE A 212 -1.29 -2.64 10.01
C ILE A 212 -2.65 -3.07 9.48
N PHE A 213 -3.05 -2.40 8.42
CA PHE A 213 -4.26 -2.69 7.68
C PHE A 213 -3.87 -3.20 6.30
N GLU A 214 -4.75 -3.99 5.71
CA GLU A 214 -4.61 -4.48 4.35
C GLU A 214 -5.85 -4.15 3.56
N GLY A 215 -5.69 -3.89 2.28
CA GLY A 215 -6.80 -3.49 1.44
C GLY A 215 -6.55 -3.64 -0.03
N TYR A 216 -7.59 -3.28 -0.79
CA TYR A 216 -7.56 -3.22 -2.24
C TYR A 216 -8.18 -1.91 -2.69
N LEU A 217 -7.51 -1.25 -3.62
CA LEU A 217 -7.97 -0.06 -4.28
C LEU A 217 -8.10 -0.34 -5.77
N SER A 218 -9.18 0.15 -6.38
CA SER A 218 -9.26 0.34 -7.81
C SER A 218 -9.84 1.72 -8.13
N PHE A 219 -9.38 2.30 -9.22
CA PHE A 219 -9.88 3.53 -9.79
C PHE A 219 -9.71 3.49 -11.31
N ASN A 220 -10.82 3.65 -12.03
CA ASN A 220 -10.87 3.63 -13.48
C ASN A 220 -11.47 4.94 -13.99
N VAL A 221 -10.68 5.68 -14.76
CA VAL A 221 -11.05 6.93 -15.41
C VAL A 221 -11.30 6.64 -16.88
N VAL A 222 -12.41 7.12 -17.42
CA VAL A 222 -12.70 7.08 -18.86
C VAL A 222 -12.56 8.49 -19.40
N HIS A 223 -11.63 8.66 -20.33
CA HIS A 223 -11.36 9.94 -20.98
C HIS A 223 -12.44 10.27 -22.02
N SER A 224 -12.92 11.52 -21.98
CA SER A 224 -13.77 12.07 -23.02
C SER A 224 -13.01 12.29 -24.33
N GLY A 225 -13.71 12.77 -25.37
CA GLY A 225 -13.10 13.14 -26.63
C GLY A 225 -11.99 14.20 -26.52
N LEU A 226 -12.00 15.05 -25.48
CA LEU A 226 -10.98 16.08 -25.28
C LEU A 226 -9.60 15.45 -25.06
N TYR A 227 -9.48 14.56 -24.07
CA TYR A 227 -8.25 13.86 -23.72
C TYR A 227 -7.77 12.96 -24.86
N ARG A 228 -8.69 12.24 -25.51
CA ARG A 228 -8.39 11.39 -26.66
C ARG A 228 -7.76 12.18 -27.82
N ARG A 229 -8.31 13.35 -28.15
CA ARG A 229 -7.76 14.24 -29.20
C ARG A 229 -6.38 14.80 -28.87
N LYS A 230 -6.03 14.87 -27.58
CA LYS A 230 -4.72 15.29 -27.09
C LYS A 230 -3.71 14.14 -26.97
N GLY A 231 -4.13 12.90 -27.23
CA GLY A 231 -3.26 11.73 -27.25
C GLY A 231 -3.20 10.94 -25.94
N HIS A 232 -3.99 11.30 -24.92
CA HIS A 232 -3.99 10.61 -23.62
C HIS A 232 -4.82 9.31 -23.59
N GLY A 233 -5.14 8.73 -24.75
CA GLY A 233 -5.86 7.45 -24.82
C GLY A 233 -7.31 7.49 -24.30
N GLY A 234 -7.88 6.31 -24.09
CA GLY A 234 -9.30 6.11 -23.75
C GLY A 234 -9.64 6.28 -22.26
N GLY A 235 -8.63 6.36 -21.40
CA GLY A 235 -8.77 6.34 -19.95
C GLY A 235 -7.61 5.61 -19.30
N ASP A 236 -7.60 5.63 -17.97
CA ASP A 236 -6.60 5.00 -17.12
C ASP A 236 -7.27 4.05 -16.13
N LYS A 237 -6.62 2.92 -15.86
CA LYS A 237 -7.08 1.94 -14.89
C LYS A 237 -5.95 1.63 -13.93
N ILE A 238 -6.20 1.96 -12.67
CA ILE A 238 -5.26 1.72 -11.58
C ILE A 238 -5.95 0.78 -10.61
N ASP A 239 -5.30 -0.34 -10.29
CA ASP A 239 -5.74 -1.20 -9.22
C ASP A 239 -4.57 -1.92 -8.56
N PHE A 240 -4.58 -1.98 -7.22
CA PHE A 240 -3.52 -2.62 -6.44
C PHE A 240 -4.01 -3.02 -5.05
N ALA A 241 -3.42 -4.10 -4.51
CA ALA A 241 -3.51 -4.40 -3.09
C ALA A 241 -2.48 -3.55 -2.33
N PHE A 242 -2.79 -3.19 -1.09
CA PHE A 242 -1.93 -2.32 -0.29
C PHE A 242 -1.85 -2.74 1.17
N TRP A 243 -0.73 -2.38 1.81
CA TRP A 243 -0.66 -2.18 3.24
C TRP A 243 -1.00 -0.73 3.56
N ALA A 244 -1.72 -0.52 4.66
CA ALA A 244 -2.04 0.79 5.18
C ALA A 244 -1.54 0.91 6.61
N VAL A 245 -0.90 2.04 6.91
CA VAL A 245 -0.46 2.43 8.26
C VAL A 245 -0.99 3.80 8.59
N ARG A 246 -1.06 4.13 9.87
CA ARG A 246 -1.45 5.48 10.32
C ARG A 246 -0.50 6.53 9.75
N ALA A 247 -1.07 7.63 9.28
CA ALA A 247 -0.30 8.73 8.70
C ALA A 247 0.65 9.34 9.75
N ARG A 248 1.77 9.88 9.27
CA ARG A 248 2.83 10.41 10.12
C ARG A 248 2.31 11.55 11.01
N GLN A 249 2.75 11.58 12.27
CA GLN A 249 2.50 12.72 13.14
C GLN A 249 3.65 13.74 13.05
N ASN A 250 3.33 15.03 13.17
CA ASN A 250 4.32 16.09 13.30
C ASN A 250 4.88 16.14 14.74
N ALA A 251 5.83 17.06 14.99
CA ALA A 251 6.43 17.24 16.31
C ALA A 251 5.40 17.62 17.41
N ALA A 252 4.23 18.14 17.04
CA ALA A 252 3.13 18.44 17.95
C ALA A 252 2.17 17.25 18.15
N GLY A 253 2.45 16.08 17.57
CA GLY A 253 1.59 14.89 17.64
C GLY A 253 0.37 14.93 16.72
N LEU A 254 0.27 15.90 15.80
CA LEU A 254 -0.85 16.01 14.86
C LEU A 254 -0.57 15.21 13.59
N GLU A 255 -1.58 14.46 13.11
CA GLU A 255 -1.47 13.68 11.87
C GLU A 255 -1.32 14.59 10.64
N ILE A 256 -0.19 14.44 9.95
CA ILE A 256 0.12 15.06 8.67
C ILE A 256 -0.61 14.32 7.56
N GLY A 257 -1.12 15.04 6.57
CA GLY A 257 -1.75 14.45 5.39
C GLY A 257 -3.07 15.11 5.05
N LEU A 258 -3.85 14.44 4.19
CA LEU A 258 -5.15 14.89 3.70
C LEU A 258 -6.05 15.45 4.81
N THR A 259 -6.72 16.55 4.50
CA THR A 259 -7.76 17.18 5.33
C THR A 259 -9.14 16.82 4.79
N GLU A 260 -10.16 16.95 5.65
CA GLU A 260 -11.56 16.88 5.20
C GLU A 260 -11.81 17.97 4.14
N ILE A 261 -12.72 17.67 3.22
CA ILE A 261 -13.24 18.65 2.26
C ILE A 261 -14.36 19.39 3.01
N GLU A 262 -14.26 20.72 3.11
CA GLU A 262 -15.30 21.58 3.67
C GLU A 262 -16.57 21.61 2.81
#